data_AF-A0A7V8XEI8-F1
#
_entry.id   AF-A0A7V8XEI8-F1
#
_cell.length_a   1.000
_cell.length_b   1.000
_cell.length_c   1.000
_cell.angle_alpha   90.00
_cell.angle_beta   90.00
_cell.angle_gamma   90.00
#
_symmetry.space_group_name_H-M   'P 1'
#
loop_
_entity.id
_entity.type
_entity.pdbx_description
1 polymer ?
#
loop_
_entity_poly.entity_id
_entity_poly.type
_entity_poly.pdbx_seq_one_letter_code
_entity_poly.pdbx_strand_id
1 'polypeptide(L)' 'MTTRTPIAPSRAERERDGVTSWRVERLLAAGYDAEAALVLALDRDVDLHRAISLLERGCPPDTALQILF' A
#
# COMPACT_ATOMS: atom_id res chain seq x y z
N MET A 1 -32.35 2.12 -16.87
CA MET A 1 -30.99 2.25 -16.31
C MET A 1 -31.13 2.67 -14.86
N THR A 2 -31.11 1.74 -13.92
CA THR A 2 -31.27 2.06 -12.50
C THR A 2 -29.95 2.61 -11.98
N THR A 3 -29.85 3.93 -11.89
CA THR A 3 -28.75 4.58 -11.16
C THR A 3 -28.90 4.24 -9.69
N ARG A 4 -28.06 3.34 -9.19
CA ARG A 4 -27.92 3.06 -7.77
C ARG A 4 -27.48 4.35 -7.08
N THR A 5 -28.28 4.86 -6.16
CA THR A 5 -27.91 5.97 -5.27
C THR A 5 -26.53 5.70 -4.66
N PRO A 6 -25.57 6.65 -4.68
CA PRO A 6 -24.29 6.44 -4.03
C PRO A 6 -24.53 6.38 -2.52
N ILE A 7 -24.33 5.21 -1.94
CA ILE A 7 -24.31 5.03 -0.48
C ILE A 7 -22.97 5.58 -0.01
N ALA A 8 -22.99 6.49 0.98
CA ALA A 8 -21.77 6.98 1.59
C ALA A 8 -20.95 5.80 2.15
N PRO A 9 -19.61 5.81 2.04
CA PRO A 9 -18.80 4.71 2.55
C PRO A 9 -18.99 4.59 4.06
N SER A 10 -19.12 3.35 4.51
CA SER A 10 -19.16 2.97 5.91
C SER A 10 -17.90 3.41 6.64
N ARG A 11 -17.97 3.48 7.98
CA ARG A 11 -16.80 3.80 8.82
C ARG A 11 -15.63 2.86 8.54
N ALA A 12 -15.91 1.56 8.41
CA ALA A 12 -14.89 0.56 8.13
C ALA A 12 -14.25 0.73 6.75
N GLU A 13 -15.01 1.17 5.73
CA GLU A 13 -14.44 1.51 4.41
C GLU A 13 -13.49 2.69 4.52
N ARG A 14 -13.90 3.79 5.17
CA ARG A 14 -13.04 4.97 5.37
C ARG A 14 -11.78 4.66 6.17
N GLU A 15 -11.87 3.82 7.19
CA GLU A 15 -10.71 3.38 7.95
C GLU A 15 -9.75 2.55 7.09
N ARG A 16 -10.28 1.66 6.23
CA ARG A 16 -9.44 0.92 5.29
C ARG A 16 -8.77 1.83 4.27
N ASP A 17 -9.50 2.82 3.74
CA ASP A 17 -8.94 3.80 2.80
C ASP A 17 -7.85 4.63 3.47
N GLY A 18 -8.07 5.06 4.72
CA GLY A 18 -7.07 5.78 5.52
C GLY A 18 -5.82 4.94 5.79
N VAL A 19 -5.98 3.67 6.17
CA VAL A 19 -4.85 2.74 6.35
C VAL A 19 -4.10 2.53 5.04
N THR A 20 -4.81 2.41 3.92
CA THR A 20 -4.18 2.24 2.59
C THR A 20 -3.39 3.48 2.19
N SER A 21 -3.95 4.68 2.35
CA SER A 21 -3.24 5.95 2.10
C SER A 21 -1.97 6.05 2.95
N TRP A 22 -2.09 5.74 4.24
CA TRP A 22 -0.94 5.73 5.15
C TRP A 22 0.13 4.71 4.71
N ARG A 23 -0.26 3.49 4.27
CA ARG A 23 0.68 2.50 3.74
C ARG A 23 1.44 3.02 2.53
N VAL A 24 0.75 3.66 1.57
CA VAL A 24 1.38 4.27 0.38
C VAL A 24 2.40 5.32 0.78
N GLU A 25 2.02 6.27 1.64
CA GLU A 25 2.91 7.33 2.12
C GLU A 25 4.18 6.77 2.78
N ARG A 26 4.04 5.71 3.59
CA ARG A 26 5.19 5.06 4.24
C ARG A 26 6.12 4.36 3.25
N LEU A 27 5.59 3.71 2.21
CA LEU A 27 6.36 3.03 1.18
C LEU A 27 7.08 4.00 0.25
N LEU A 28 6.40 5.08 -0.15
CA LEU A 28 7.02 6.19 -0.90
C LEU A 28 8.18 6.81 -0.12
N ALA A 29 7.97 7.07 1.18
CA ALA A 29 9.01 7.62 2.03
C ALA A 29 10.22 6.68 2.21
N ALA A 30 10.01 5.36 2.08
CA ALA A 30 11.10 4.38 2.11
C ALA A 30 11.89 4.30 0.80
N GLY A 31 11.32 4.79 -0.31
CA GLY A 31 11.98 4.85 -1.62
C GLY A 31 11.39 3.91 -2.69
N TYR A 32 10.24 3.29 -2.46
CA TYR A 32 9.48 2.68 -3.55
C TYR A 32 8.89 3.77 -4.44
N ASP A 33 8.73 3.48 -5.73
CA ASP A 33 7.96 4.35 -6.62
C ASP A 33 6.46 4.26 -6.32
N ALA A 34 5.67 5.12 -6.99
CA ALA A 34 4.24 5.23 -6.75
C ALA A 34 3.46 3.97 -7.13
N GLU A 35 3.89 3.25 -8.17
CA GLU A 35 3.19 2.05 -8.63
C GLU A 35 3.42 0.89 -7.65
N ALA A 36 4.69 0.63 -7.30
CA ALA A 36 5.07 -0.38 -6.32
C ALA A 36 4.45 -0.07 -4.94
N ALA A 37 4.51 1.19 -4.49
CA ALA A 37 3.92 1.60 -3.22
C ALA A 37 2.40 1.35 -3.18
N LEU A 38 1.69 1.62 -4.28
CA LEU A 38 0.25 1.36 -4.35
C LEU A 38 -0.06 -0.14 -4.32
N VAL A 39 0.64 -0.96 -5.11
CA VAL A 39 0.44 -2.41 -5.16
C VAL A 39 0.68 -3.04 -3.78
N LEU A 40 1.81 -2.72 -3.14
CA LEU A 40 2.16 -3.21 -1.80
C LEU A 40 1.20 -2.69 -0.71
N ALA A 41 0.67 -1.47 -0.86
CA ALA A 41 -0.28 -0.90 0.08
C ALA A 41 -1.64 -1.59 0.03
N LEU A 42 -2.09 -1.96 -1.17
CA LEU A 42 -3.37 -2.64 -1.40
C LEU A 42 -3.34 -4.11 -0.96
N ASP A 43 -2.19 -4.78 -1.07
CA ASP A 43 -2.00 -6.11 -0.53
C ASP A 43 -1.83 -6.05 1.00
N ARG A 44 -2.80 -6.63 1.71
CA ARG A 44 -2.84 -6.60 3.18
C ARG A 44 -2.03 -7.71 3.83
N ASP A 45 -1.66 -8.74 3.08
CA ASP A 45 -0.84 -9.85 3.58
C ASP A 45 0.65 -9.48 3.54
N VAL A 46 1.02 -8.46 2.75
CA VAL A 46 2.35 -7.86 2.75
C VAL A 46 2.62 -7.14 4.08
N ASP A 47 3.67 -7.62 4.78
CA ASP A 47 4.25 -6.96 5.94
C ASP A 47 4.94 -5.64 5.53
N LEU A 48 4.31 -4.52 5.91
CA LEU A 48 4.80 -3.17 5.63
C LEU A 48 6.17 -2.91 6.27
N HIS A 49 6.40 -3.39 7.50
CA HIS A 49 7.67 -3.19 8.18
C HIS A 49 8.79 -3.95 7.46
N ARG A 50 8.48 -5.15 6.96
CA ARG A 50 9.43 -5.92 6.14
C ARG A 50 9.74 -5.19 4.82
N ALA A 51 8.72 -4.70 4.11
CA ALA A 51 8.90 -3.98 2.86
C ALA A 51 9.78 -2.73 3.01
N ILE A 52 9.55 -1.92 4.05
CA ILE A 52 10.36 -0.73 4.36
C ILE A 52 11.79 -1.11 4.72
N SER A 53 11.95 -2.10 5.61
CA SER A 53 13.27 -2.46 6.12
C SER A 53 14.19 -3.06 5.05
N LEU A 54 13.66 -3.62 3.96
CA LEU A 54 14.48 -4.04 2.81
C LEU A 54 15.24 -2.83 2.22
N LEU A 55 14.55 -1.74 1.92
CA LEU A 55 15.16 -0.53 1.34
C LEU A 55 16.07 0.18 2.34
N GLU A 56 15.70 0.25 3.62
CA GLU A 56 16.56 0.82 4.69
C GLU A 56 17.90 0.08 4.81
N ARG A 57 17.94 -1.21 4.45
CA ARG A 57 19.16 -2.03 4.41
C ARG A 57 19.92 -1.94 3.07
N GLY A 58 19.46 -1.10 2.14
CA GLY A 58 20.07 -0.92 0.82
C GLY A 58 19.62 -1.93 -0.23
N CYS A 59 18.54 -2.69 0.00
CA CYS A 59 17.98 -3.56 -1.03
C CYS A 59 17.38 -2.72 -2.17
N PRO A 60 17.72 -2.97 -3.44
CA PRO A 60 17.09 -2.30 -4.57
C PRO A 60 15.57 -2.57 -4.63
N PRO A 61 14.73 -1.61 -5.03
CA PRO A 61 13.27 -1.78 -5.08
C PRO A 61 12.81 -2.99 -5.89
N ASP A 62 13.36 -3.22 -7.08
CA ASP A 62 13.02 -4.37 -7.92
C ASP A 62 13.31 -5.70 -7.22
N THR A 63 14.46 -5.81 -6.54
CA THR A 63 14.83 -6.99 -5.76
C THR A 63 13.93 -7.16 -4.55
N ALA A 64 13.56 -6.07 -3.88
CA ALA A 64 12.67 -6.12 -2.73
C ALA A 64 11.28 -6.64 -3.13
N LEU A 65 10.74 -6.23 -4.29
CA LEU A 65 9.49 -6.75 -4.83
C LEU A 65 9.56 -8.27 -5.07
N GLN A 66 10.66 -8.78 -5.61
CA GLN A 66 10.87 -10.22 -5.81
C GLN A 66 10.98 -11.03 -4.50
N ILE A 67 11.25 -10.37 -3.37
CA ILE A 67 11.29 -11.03 -2.05
C ILE A 67 9.90 -11.05 -1.39
N LEU A 68 9.07 -10.06 -1.72
CA LEU A 68 7.75 -9.87 -1.11
C LEU A 68 6.64 -10.66 -1.84
N PHE A 69 6.88 -11.03 -3.10
CA PHE A 69 5.99 -11.82 -3.96
C PHE A 69 6.65 -13.14 -4.37
#